data_AF-A0AAD6S9F5-F1
#
_entry.id   AF-A0AAD6S9F5-F1
#
_cell.length_a   1.000
_cell.length_b   1.000
_cell.length_c   1.000
_cell.angle_alpha   90.00
_cell.angle_beta   90.00
_cell.angle_gamma   90.00
#
_symmetry.space_group_name_H-M   'P 1'
#
loop_
_entity.id
_entity.type
_entity.pdbx_description
1 polymer ?
#
loop_
_entity_poly.entity_id
_entity_poly.type
_entity_poly.pdbx_seq_one_letter_code
_entity_poly.pdbx_strand_id
1 'polypeptide(L)'
;MEAAQAEAERIRRDAENARVAAEQAAESERHEADRREQEIREEARRAMEAAQQEALRQQQLVEEENRLAAEAQRAAEEATRRAADEARAALEANAELKRQLSEGIQPVVMPSVADLEHAKRRIGYRYRDGLYHFADAGAAATGVTETTLRVTRFPDSDAKNPFVWYDIPGAGTLQVRDWQYFNEQGLYVFDALVVLLDNRFTMTDIAILRNARLFGIPCYIVRSKADSHLLNVMRDMGYESDDEEQDAQSRATLEYAAREHLVSATWQNVRDNLRGANLPEQRVYIVSNSTMFSVTKGNVTTKMAKKIIDEFEFLRDLLGDAYKRRGGVEKATGSSTTVV
;
A
#
# COMPACT_ATOMS: atom_id res chain seq x y z
N MET A 1 -82.51 87.61 27.61
CA MET A 1 -82.56 86.14 27.82
C MET A 1 -81.89 85.35 26.69
N GLU A 2 -81.76 85.88 25.47
CA GLU A 2 -81.09 85.19 24.34
C GLU A 2 -79.55 85.11 24.43
N ALA A 3 -78.87 86.11 25.00
CA ALA A 3 -77.40 86.09 25.12
C ALA A 3 -76.86 84.96 26.01
N ALA A 4 -77.58 84.63 27.10
CA ALA A 4 -77.21 83.56 28.02
C ALA A 4 -77.47 82.15 27.44
N GLN A 5 -78.41 82.01 26.49
CA GLN A 5 -78.68 80.74 25.82
C GLN A 5 -77.63 80.43 24.74
N ALA A 6 -77.21 81.43 23.96
CA ALA A 6 -76.16 81.25 22.96
C ALA A 6 -74.77 80.95 23.57
N GLU A 7 -74.47 81.51 24.75
CA GLU A 7 -73.23 81.23 25.47
C GLU A 7 -73.22 79.82 26.06
N ALA A 8 -74.34 79.36 26.64
CA ALA A 8 -74.48 78.00 27.15
C ALA A 8 -74.40 76.93 26.03
N GLU A 9 -74.88 77.26 24.83
CA GLU A 9 -74.85 76.35 23.67
C GLU A 9 -73.44 76.26 23.06
N ARG A 10 -72.68 77.36 23.03
CA ARG A 10 -71.24 77.34 22.67
C ARG A 10 -70.43 76.52 23.65
N ILE A 11 -70.64 76.70 24.95
CA ILE A 11 -69.95 75.93 26.00
C ILE A 11 -70.26 74.42 25.86
N ARG A 12 -71.50 74.04 25.57
CA ARG A 12 -71.85 72.63 25.31
C ARG A 12 -71.16 72.08 24.07
N ARG A 13 -71.13 72.83 22.98
CA ARG A 13 -70.55 72.38 21.71
C ARG A 13 -69.03 72.29 21.80
N ASP A 14 -68.39 73.21 22.51
CA ASP A 14 -66.96 73.16 22.78
C ASP A 14 -66.62 72.02 23.75
N ALA A 15 -67.46 71.76 24.75
CA ALA A 15 -67.30 70.60 25.64
C ALA A 15 -67.49 69.27 24.89
N GLU A 16 -68.44 69.19 23.97
CA GLU A 16 -68.70 68.00 23.15
C GLU A 16 -67.57 67.77 22.14
N ASN A 17 -67.11 68.81 21.45
CA ASN A 17 -65.95 68.75 20.57
C ASN A 17 -64.66 68.38 21.32
N ALA A 18 -64.47 68.92 22.54
CA ALA A 18 -63.35 68.54 23.39
C ALA A 18 -63.43 67.08 23.85
N ARG A 19 -64.65 66.56 24.09
CA ARG A 19 -64.86 65.15 24.43
C ARG A 19 -64.53 64.23 23.26
N VAL A 20 -65.01 64.54 22.07
CA VAL A 20 -64.74 63.76 20.85
C VAL A 20 -63.26 63.82 20.49
N ALA A 21 -62.60 64.98 20.62
CA ALA A 21 -61.17 65.12 20.39
C ALA A 21 -60.34 64.30 21.41
N ALA A 22 -60.75 64.26 22.68
CA ALA A 22 -60.10 63.45 23.70
C ALA A 22 -60.29 61.94 23.43
N GLU A 23 -61.46 61.54 22.97
CA GLU A 23 -61.78 60.14 22.64
C GLU A 23 -60.99 59.67 21.41
N GLN A 24 -60.87 60.50 20.37
CA GLN A 24 -60.04 60.23 19.19
C GLN A 24 -58.54 60.20 19.51
N ALA A 25 -58.06 61.09 20.39
CA ALA A 25 -56.67 61.06 20.84
C ALA A 25 -56.37 59.77 21.62
N ALA A 26 -57.28 59.34 22.51
CA ALA A 26 -57.14 58.10 23.26
C ALA A 26 -57.20 56.84 22.36
N GLU A 27 -58.04 56.83 21.32
CA GLU A 27 -58.05 55.75 20.33
C GLU A 27 -56.77 55.71 19.49
N SER A 28 -56.24 56.87 19.07
CA SER A 28 -54.98 56.94 18.33
C SER A 28 -53.79 56.44 19.15
N GLU A 29 -53.72 56.81 20.44
CA GLU A 29 -52.67 56.32 21.35
C GLU A 29 -52.76 54.82 21.58
N ARG A 30 -53.98 54.26 21.70
CA ARG A 30 -54.19 52.81 21.80
C ARG A 30 -53.77 52.08 20.53
N HIS A 31 -54.13 52.61 19.36
CA HIS A 31 -53.74 52.02 18.08
C HIS A 31 -52.22 52.08 17.85
N GLU A 32 -51.56 53.16 18.26
CA GLU A 32 -50.10 53.25 18.23
C GLU A 32 -49.43 52.30 19.22
N ALA A 33 -49.98 52.14 20.41
CA ALA A 33 -49.49 51.18 21.40
C ALA A 33 -49.61 49.74 20.89
N ASP A 34 -50.77 49.38 20.31
CA ASP A 34 -51.01 48.06 19.73
C ASP A 34 -50.07 47.78 18.54
N ARG A 35 -49.80 48.78 17.68
CA ARG A 35 -48.84 48.64 16.58
C ARG A 35 -47.42 48.42 17.07
N ARG A 36 -46.97 49.18 18.08
CA ARG A 36 -45.64 49.00 18.68
C ARG A 36 -45.52 47.62 19.34
N GLU A 37 -46.57 47.16 20.00
CA GLU A 37 -46.59 45.84 20.62
C GLU A 37 -46.56 44.70 19.58
N GLN A 38 -47.27 44.87 18.45
CA GLN A 38 -47.21 43.94 17.32
C GLN A 38 -45.84 43.90 16.64
N GLU A 39 -45.20 45.06 16.44
CA GLU A 39 -43.85 45.15 15.87
C GLU A 39 -42.82 44.44 16.75
N ILE A 40 -42.86 44.67 18.07
CA ILE A 40 -41.99 43.98 19.04
C ILE A 40 -42.24 42.47 19.04
N ARG A 41 -43.50 42.04 18.98
CA ARG A 41 -43.84 40.60 18.92
C ARG A 41 -43.39 39.95 17.61
N GLU A 42 -43.53 40.63 16.48
CA GLU A 42 -43.04 40.11 15.19
C GLU A 42 -41.50 40.04 15.14
N GLU A 43 -40.82 41.05 15.67
CA GLU A 43 -39.36 41.08 15.75
C GLU A 43 -38.84 39.97 16.68
N ALA A 44 -39.48 39.77 17.83
CA ALA A 44 -39.20 38.66 18.73
C ALA A 44 -39.43 37.29 18.06
N ARG A 45 -40.50 37.13 17.27
CA ARG A 45 -40.75 35.90 16.51
C ARG A 45 -39.66 35.65 15.47
N ARG A 46 -39.27 36.67 14.69
CA ARG A 46 -38.21 36.55 13.67
C ARG A 46 -36.86 36.23 14.29
N ALA A 47 -36.53 36.86 15.42
CA ALA A 47 -35.30 36.57 16.17
C ALA A 47 -35.29 35.12 16.69
N MET A 48 -36.42 34.62 17.19
CA MET A 48 -36.55 33.24 17.68
C MET A 48 -36.45 32.21 16.54
N GLU A 49 -37.06 32.48 15.38
CA GLU A 49 -36.94 31.64 14.18
C GLU A 49 -35.51 31.61 13.64
N ALA A 50 -34.82 32.76 13.61
CA ALA A 50 -33.41 32.83 13.21
C ALA A 50 -32.51 32.04 14.18
N ALA A 51 -32.71 32.19 15.49
CA ALA A 51 -31.98 31.44 16.50
C ALA A 51 -32.25 29.92 16.39
N GLN A 52 -33.48 29.51 16.10
CA GLN A 52 -33.82 28.11 15.85
C GLN A 52 -33.15 27.56 14.59
N GLN A 53 -33.12 28.33 13.49
CA GLN A 53 -32.43 27.92 12.26
C GLN A 53 -30.91 27.80 12.46
N GLU A 54 -30.32 28.71 13.22
CA GLU A 54 -28.89 28.68 13.53
C GLU A 54 -28.56 27.48 14.43
N ALA A 55 -29.38 27.19 15.43
CA ALA A 55 -29.26 26.00 16.27
C ALA A 55 -29.38 24.70 15.44
N LEU A 56 -30.31 24.65 14.47
CA LEU A 56 -30.47 23.49 13.59
C LEU A 56 -29.24 23.32 12.68
N ARG A 57 -28.69 24.40 12.13
CA ARG A 57 -27.45 24.35 11.34
C ARG A 57 -26.27 23.87 12.16
N GLN A 58 -26.13 24.34 13.40
CA GLN A 58 -25.08 23.88 14.31
C GLN A 58 -25.24 22.39 14.64
N GLN A 59 -26.47 21.92 14.87
CA GLN A 59 -26.73 20.49 15.06
C GLN A 59 -26.37 19.67 13.83
N GLN A 60 -26.71 20.13 12.63
CA GLN A 60 -26.37 19.43 11.39
C GLN A 60 -24.85 19.33 11.17
N LEU A 61 -24.10 20.39 11.47
CA LEU A 61 -22.64 20.38 11.38
C LEU A 61 -22.03 19.37 12.37
N VAL A 62 -22.50 19.37 13.61
CA VAL A 62 -22.04 18.42 14.64
C VAL A 62 -22.40 16.98 14.26
N GLU A 63 -23.58 16.75 13.69
CA GLU A 63 -24.00 15.41 13.23
C GLU A 63 -23.19 14.93 12.04
N GLU A 64 -22.88 15.82 11.08
CA GLU A 64 -22.00 15.51 9.95
C GLU A 64 -20.56 15.22 10.41
N GLU A 65 -20.02 16.03 11.32
CA GLU A 65 -18.70 15.83 11.92
C GLU A 65 -18.60 14.48 12.64
N ASN A 66 -19.61 14.17 13.47
CA ASN A 66 -19.69 12.88 14.16
C ASN A 66 -19.82 11.70 13.18
N ARG A 67 -20.52 11.87 12.06
CA ARG A 67 -20.62 10.84 11.01
C ARG A 67 -19.27 10.60 10.34
N LEU A 68 -18.57 11.66 9.94
CA LEU A 68 -17.24 11.57 9.34
C LEU A 68 -16.23 10.94 10.31
N ALA A 69 -16.27 11.32 11.59
CA ALA A 69 -15.44 10.72 12.63
C ALA A 69 -15.74 9.23 12.82
N ALA A 70 -17.01 8.83 12.84
CA ALA A 70 -17.40 7.42 12.96
C ALA A 70 -16.99 6.58 11.74
N GLU A 71 -17.07 7.14 10.52
CA GLU A 71 -16.59 6.48 9.30
C GLU A 71 -15.08 6.33 9.30
N ALA A 72 -14.34 7.38 9.69
CA ALA A 72 -12.89 7.34 9.83
C ALA A 72 -12.44 6.31 10.88
N GLN A 73 -13.13 6.25 12.03
CA GLN A 73 -12.83 5.28 13.09
C GLN A 73 -13.10 3.84 12.64
N ARG A 74 -14.22 3.58 11.95
CA ARG A 74 -14.50 2.25 11.37
C ARG A 74 -13.46 1.84 10.32
N ALA A 75 -13.05 2.77 9.45
CA ALA A 75 -12.02 2.50 8.47
C ALA A 75 -10.66 2.20 9.14
N ALA A 76 -10.33 2.92 10.21
CA ALA A 76 -9.13 2.67 11.00
C ALA A 76 -9.17 1.29 11.69
N GLU A 77 -10.29 0.93 12.33
CA GLU A 77 -10.49 -0.36 12.97
C GLU A 77 -10.47 -1.54 11.97
N GLU A 78 -11.04 -1.36 10.78
CA GLU A 78 -10.94 -2.37 9.73
C GLU A 78 -9.51 -2.54 9.24
N ALA A 79 -8.77 -1.44 9.07
CA ALA A 79 -7.36 -1.50 8.66
C ALA A 79 -6.49 -2.20 9.70
N THR A 80 -6.68 -1.91 10.99
CA THR A 80 -5.95 -2.59 12.09
C THR A 80 -6.33 -4.06 12.18
N ARG A 81 -7.62 -4.41 12.03
CA ARG A 81 -8.06 -5.81 12.01
C ARG A 81 -7.45 -6.59 10.85
N ARG A 82 -7.42 -6.01 9.64
CA ARG A 82 -6.78 -6.63 8.47
C ARG A 82 -5.29 -6.85 8.70
N ALA A 83 -4.58 -5.85 9.21
CA ALA A 83 -3.16 -5.98 9.55
C ALA A 83 -2.91 -7.07 10.61
N ALA A 84 -3.76 -7.15 11.63
CA ALA A 84 -3.65 -8.17 12.68
C ALA A 84 -3.94 -9.59 12.15
N ASP A 85 -4.96 -9.76 11.30
CA ASP A 85 -5.26 -11.04 10.66
C ASP A 85 -4.14 -11.47 9.69
N GLU A 86 -3.55 -10.52 8.96
CA GLU A 86 -2.38 -10.76 8.11
C GLU A 86 -1.15 -11.19 8.93
N ALA A 87 -0.91 -10.57 10.09
CA ALA A 87 0.17 -10.92 11.00
C ALA A 87 -0.04 -12.31 11.63
N ARG A 88 -1.27 -12.62 12.10
CA ARG A 88 -1.61 -13.93 12.65
C ARG A 88 -1.43 -15.03 11.62
N ALA A 89 -1.95 -14.83 10.41
CA ALA A 89 -1.78 -15.79 9.32
C ALA A 89 -0.31 -15.93 8.89
N ALA A 90 0.53 -14.89 9.05
CA ALA A 90 1.97 -14.99 8.79
C ALA A 90 2.68 -15.84 9.85
N LEU A 91 2.31 -15.67 11.12
CA LEU A 91 2.83 -16.48 12.22
C LEU A 91 2.43 -17.96 12.06
N GLU A 92 1.16 -18.23 11.77
CA GLU A 92 0.63 -19.58 11.54
C GLU A 92 1.29 -20.23 10.33
N ALA A 93 1.44 -19.50 9.22
CA ALA A 93 2.15 -20.00 8.04
C ALA A 93 3.61 -20.32 8.34
N ASN A 94 4.31 -19.48 9.12
CA ASN A 94 5.69 -19.76 9.55
C ASN A 94 5.77 -20.98 10.49
N ALA A 95 4.77 -21.19 11.34
CA ALA A 95 4.70 -22.37 12.20
C ALA A 95 4.44 -23.65 11.40
N GLU A 96 3.53 -23.60 10.44
CA GLU A 96 3.24 -24.70 9.53
C GLU A 96 4.44 -25.00 8.62
N LEU A 97 5.12 -23.98 8.12
CA LEU A 97 6.38 -24.11 7.38
C LEU A 97 7.41 -24.91 8.17
N LYS A 98 7.63 -24.54 9.44
CA LYS A 98 8.56 -25.24 10.34
C LYS A 98 8.16 -26.69 10.59
N ARG A 99 6.85 -26.98 10.68
CA ARG A 99 6.32 -28.34 10.82
C ARG A 99 6.53 -29.17 9.55
N GLN A 100 6.22 -28.63 8.38
CA GLN A 100 6.43 -29.31 7.11
C GLN A 100 7.91 -29.56 6.83
N LEU A 101 8.77 -28.65 7.28
CA LEU A 101 10.22 -28.81 7.19
C LEU A 101 10.75 -29.93 8.08
N SER A 102 10.12 -30.18 9.23
CA SER A 102 10.47 -31.31 10.11
C SER A 102 9.92 -32.64 9.61
N GLU A 103 8.81 -32.64 8.87
CA GLU A 103 8.24 -33.81 8.19
C GLU A 103 9.06 -34.27 6.97
N GLY A 104 9.94 -33.41 6.45
CA GLY A 104 10.98 -33.77 5.49
C GLY A 104 10.57 -33.58 4.02
N ILE A 105 11.46 -32.95 3.25
CA ILE A 105 11.30 -32.74 1.80
C ILE A 105 11.73 -34.01 1.07
N GLN A 106 10.86 -34.55 0.21
CA GLN A 106 11.14 -35.73 -0.62
C GLN A 106 12.37 -35.54 -1.52
N PRO A 107 13.16 -36.60 -1.80
CA PRO A 107 14.35 -36.51 -2.62
C PRO A 107 14.01 -36.12 -4.07
N VAL A 108 14.84 -35.24 -4.62
CA VAL A 108 14.65 -34.62 -5.93
C VAL A 108 15.24 -35.53 -7.00
N VAL A 109 14.42 -35.92 -7.98
CA VAL A 109 14.87 -36.68 -9.14
C VAL A 109 15.52 -35.72 -10.14
N MET A 110 16.75 -36.00 -10.55
CA MET A 110 17.43 -35.23 -11.60
C MET A 110 16.69 -35.44 -12.94
N PRO A 111 16.22 -34.38 -13.61
CA PRO A 111 15.53 -34.46 -14.89
C PRO A 111 16.46 -35.01 -15.96
N SER A 112 15.90 -35.84 -16.84
CA SER A 112 16.60 -36.39 -17.99
C SER A 112 16.81 -35.33 -19.08
N VAL A 113 17.66 -35.61 -20.07
CA VAL A 113 17.84 -34.74 -21.25
C VAL A 113 16.51 -34.53 -21.99
N ALA A 114 15.63 -35.55 -22.02
CA ALA A 114 14.30 -35.45 -22.62
C ALA A 114 13.38 -34.50 -21.85
N ASP A 115 13.44 -34.54 -20.51
CA ASP A 115 12.69 -33.60 -19.65
C ASP A 115 13.20 -32.17 -19.84
N LEU A 116 14.50 -32.01 -20.07
CA LEU A 116 15.10 -30.71 -20.37
C LEU A 116 14.54 -30.10 -21.65
N GLU A 117 14.52 -30.87 -22.73
CA GLU A 117 13.96 -30.40 -24.00
C GLU A 117 12.45 -30.18 -23.93
N HIS A 118 11.73 -31.04 -23.22
CA HIS A 118 10.29 -30.90 -23.03
C HIS A 118 9.95 -29.62 -22.27
N ALA A 119 10.67 -29.32 -21.18
CA ALA A 119 10.51 -28.06 -20.45
C ALA A 119 10.83 -26.85 -21.32
N LYS A 120 11.93 -26.88 -22.08
CA LYS A 120 12.29 -25.80 -23.02
C LYS A 120 11.18 -25.53 -24.04
N ARG A 121 10.61 -26.57 -24.65
CA ARG A 121 9.49 -26.45 -25.60
C ARG A 121 8.23 -25.88 -24.94
N ARG A 122 7.88 -26.38 -23.74
CA ARG A 122 6.67 -26.00 -23.01
C ARG A 122 6.66 -24.53 -22.60
N ILE A 123 7.77 -24.01 -22.10
CA ILE A 123 7.86 -22.60 -21.65
C ILE A 123 8.18 -21.64 -22.79
N GLY A 124 8.27 -22.11 -24.03
CA GLY A 124 8.67 -21.31 -25.18
C GLY A 124 10.10 -20.77 -25.07
N TYR A 125 10.97 -21.50 -24.36
CA TYR A 125 12.38 -21.13 -24.16
C TYR A 125 13.08 -21.08 -25.51
N ARG A 126 13.36 -19.86 -25.97
CA ARG A 126 14.19 -19.63 -27.16
C ARG A 126 15.62 -19.47 -26.71
N TYR A 127 16.30 -20.60 -26.59
CA TYR A 127 17.75 -20.60 -26.44
C TYR A 127 18.37 -19.84 -27.62
N ARG A 128 19.02 -18.72 -27.33
CA ARG A 128 19.92 -18.04 -28.26
C ARG A 128 21.29 -18.06 -27.64
N ASP A 129 22.22 -18.61 -28.40
CA ASP A 129 23.62 -18.61 -28.00
C ASP A 129 24.09 -17.17 -27.77
N GLY A 130 24.79 -16.94 -26.67
CA GLY A 130 25.25 -15.62 -26.24
C GLY A 130 24.28 -14.78 -25.40
N LEU A 131 23.05 -15.23 -25.10
CA LEU A 131 22.14 -14.57 -24.13
C LEU A 131 22.17 -15.27 -22.76
N TYR A 132 22.05 -14.48 -21.68
CA TYR A 132 21.89 -14.96 -20.30
C TYR A 132 20.41 -14.84 -19.89
N HIS A 133 19.84 -15.92 -19.38
CA HIS A 133 18.40 -16.04 -19.12
C HIS A 133 18.13 -16.01 -17.61
N PHE A 134 17.41 -14.99 -17.17
CA PHE A 134 16.90 -14.86 -15.82
C PHE A 134 15.45 -15.32 -15.77
N ALA A 135 15.08 -16.07 -14.74
CA ALA A 135 13.69 -16.24 -14.37
C ALA A 135 13.44 -15.56 -13.03
N ASP A 136 12.35 -14.80 -12.92
CA ASP A 136 11.76 -14.58 -11.61
C ASP A 136 10.97 -15.84 -11.23
N ALA A 137 11.04 -16.25 -9.97
CA ALA A 137 10.30 -17.37 -9.44
C ALA A 137 10.00 -17.06 -7.97
N GLY A 138 8.89 -17.52 -7.41
CA GLY A 138 8.60 -17.24 -6.02
C GLY A 138 7.12 -16.99 -5.75
N ALA A 139 6.85 -16.40 -4.60
CA ALA A 139 5.61 -16.49 -3.85
C ALA A 139 4.32 -16.36 -4.68
N ALA A 140 3.31 -17.14 -4.27
CA ALA A 140 1.91 -16.89 -4.59
C ALA A 140 1.53 -15.45 -4.20
N ALA A 141 0.97 -14.68 -5.12
CA ALA A 141 0.48 -13.35 -4.80
C ALA A 141 -0.72 -13.43 -3.83
N THR A 142 -0.63 -12.73 -2.70
CA THR A 142 -1.77 -12.40 -1.83
C THR A 142 -2.55 -11.17 -2.31
N GLY A 143 -2.16 -10.61 -3.47
CA GLY A 143 -2.82 -9.48 -4.11
C GLY A 143 -3.98 -9.90 -5.03
N VAL A 144 -4.92 -8.98 -5.25
CA VAL A 144 -6.17 -9.20 -6.00
C VAL A 144 -5.96 -9.49 -7.51
N THR A 145 -4.75 -9.29 -8.05
CA THR A 145 -4.56 -9.11 -9.51
C THR A 145 -3.38 -9.83 -10.16
N GLU A 146 -2.65 -10.74 -9.51
CA GLU A 146 -1.55 -11.46 -10.18
C GLU A 146 -1.91 -12.92 -10.47
N THR A 147 -2.68 -13.10 -11.54
CA THR A 147 -3.04 -14.39 -12.15
C THR A 147 -2.18 -14.66 -13.38
N THR A 148 -0.85 -14.64 -13.26
CA THR A 148 0.01 -15.10 -14.35
C THR A 148 -0.16 -16.61 -14.45
N LEU A 149 -0.82 -17.08 -15.51
CA LEU A 149 -1.06 -18.51 -15.78
C LEU A 149 -0.06 -19.11 -16.78
N ARG A 150 0.80 -18.28 -17.38
CA ARG A 150 1.75 -18.67 -18.42
C ARG A 150 3.06 -17.90 -18.29
N VAL A 151 4.17 -18.59 -18.58
CA VAL A 151 5.50 -18.00 -18.64
C VAL A 151 5.56 -16.92 -19.72
N THR A 152 6.04 -15.72 -19.36
CA THR A 152 6.19 -14.58 -20.28
C THR A 152 7.65 -14.19 -20.43
N ARG A 153 8.08 -13.87 -21.66
CA ARG A 153 9.47 -13.54 -22.00
C ARG A 153 9.63 -12.05 -22.32
N PHE A 154 10.57 -11.39 -21.64
CA PHE A 154 10.92 -9.99 -21.81
C PHE A 154 12.42 -9.83 -22.14
N PRO A 155 12.78 -9.45 -23.38
CA PRO A 155 14.16 -9.04 -23.68
C PRO A 155 14.55 -7.80 -22.88
N ASP A 156 15.84 -7.66 -22.58
CA ASP A 156 16.33 -6.44 -21.92
C ASP A 156 16.04 -5.18 -22.75
N SER A 157 15.74 -4.09 -22.05
CA SER A 157 15.47 -2.80 -22.68
C SER A 157 16.71 -2.14 -23.29
N ASP A 158 17.91 -2.45 -22.78
CA ASP A 158 19.17 -2.02 -23.40
C ASP A 158 19.65 -3.12 -24.36
N ALA A 159 19.74 -2.80 -25.66
CA ALA A 159 20.20 -3.73 -26.68
C ALA A 159 21.65 -4.22 -26.47
N LYS A 160 22.44 -3.53 -25.64
CA LYS A 160 23.80 -3.95 -25.26
C LYS A 160 23.81 -5.04 -24.20
N ASN A 161 22.73 -5.16 -23.42
CA ASN A 161 22.57 -6.18 -22.41
C ASN A 161 22.11 -7.48 -23.10
N PRO A 162 22.91 -8.56 -23.07
CA PRO A 162 22.54 -9.83 -23.65
C PRO A 162 21.59 -10.61 -22.70
N PHE A 163 20.61 -9.94 -22.08
CA PHE A 163 19.78 -10.50 -21.03
C PHE A 163 18.35 -10.75 -21.51
N VAL A 164 17.77 -11.83 -21.03
CA VAL A 164 16.37 -12.16 -21.24
C VAL A 164 15.75 -12.51 -19.91
N TRP A 165 14.65 -11.85 -19.59
CA TRP A 165 13.89 -12.02 -18.37
C TRP A 165 12.66 -12.89 -18.65
N TYR A 166 12.37 -13.82 -17.76
CA TYR A 166 11.18 -14.65 -17.79
C TYR A 166 10.39 -14.46 -16.51
N ASP A 167 9.13 -14.09 -16.66
CA ASP A 167 8.15 -14.06 -15.58
C ASP A 167 7.52 -15.45 -15.49
N ILE A 168 7.71 -16.13 -14.35
CA ILE A 168 7.23 -17.49 -14.12
C ILE A 168 5.99 -17.45 -13.23
N PRO A 169 4.89 -18.14 -13.62
CA PRO A 169 3.66 -18.15 -12.84
C PRO A 169 3.90 -18.65 -11.41
N GLY A 170 3.61 -17.81 -10.42
CA GLY A 170 3.85 -18.11 -9.00
C GLY A 170 3.18 -19.41 -8.53
N ALA A 171 3.78 -20.05 -7.52
CA ALA A 171 3.41 -21.40 -7.13
C ALA A 171 2.00 -21.56 -6.54
N GLY A 172 1.40 -20.52 -5.95
CA GLY A 172 0.01 -20.63 -5.46
C GLY A 172 -1.05 -20.42 -6.55
N THR A 173 -0.66 -19.93 -7.73
CA THR A 173 -1.54 -19.84 -8.90
C THR A 173 -1.77 -21.21 -9.52
N LEU A 174 -0.85 -22.14 -9.29
CA LEU A 174 -0.89 -23.51 -9.79
C LEU A 174 -1.13 -24.41 -8.58
N GLN A 175 -2.07 -25.36 -8.62
CA GLN A 175 -2.25 -26.33 -7.52
C GLN A 175 -1.13 -27.39 -7.50
N VAL A 176 0.12 -26.94 -7.66
CA VAL A 176 1.31 -27.76 -7.78
C VAL A 176 1.95 -27.86 -6.41
N ARG A 177 2.37 -29.06 -6.04
CA ARG A 177 3.03 -29.27 -4.75
C ARG A 177 4.41 -28.61 -4.76
N ASP A 178 4.80 -28.03 -3.63
CA ASP A 178 6.00 -27.19 -3.52
C ASP A 178 7.28 -27.81 -4.11
N TRP A 179 7.48 -29.11 -3.89
CA TRP A 179 8.66 -29.82 -4.38
C TRP A 179 8.64 -30.13 -5.89
N GLN A 180 7.45 -30.16 -6.51
CA GLN A 180 7.29 -30.42 -7.94
C GLN A 180 7.40 -29.14 -8.76
N TYR A 181 7.09 -27.99 -8.16
CA TYR A 181 7.06 -26.69 -8.85
C TYR A 181 8.34 -26.40 -9.64
N PHE A 182 9.52 -26.61 -9.03
CA PHE A 182 10.80 -26.34 -9.70
C PHE A 182 10.99 -27.13 -11.01
N ASN A 183 10.65 -28.42 -10.99
CA ASN A 183 10.78 -29.28 -12.16
C ASN A 183 9.63 -29.05 -13.16
N GLU A 184 8.40 -28.92 -12.67
CA GLU A 184 7.22 -28.71 -13.51
C GLU A 184 7.25 -27.37 -14.23
N GLN A 185 7.79 -26.32 -13.61
CA GLN A 185 8.02 -25.05 -14.30
C GLN A 185 9.29 -25.07 -15.14
N GLY A 186 10.18 -26.03 -14.94
CA GLY A 186 11.41 -26.16 -15.71
C GLY A 186 12.44 -25.11 -15.30
N LEU A 187 12.48 -24.72 -14.02
CA LEU A 187 13.38 -23.68 -13.53
C LEU A 187 14.86 -24.02 -13.74
N TYR A 188 15.18 -25.30 -13.90
CA TYR A 188 16.52 -25.78 -14.19
C TYR A 188 17.10 -25.35 -15.54
N VAL A 189 16.30 -24.76 -16.44
CA VAL A 189 16.76 -24.31 -17.76
C VAL A 189 17.33 -22.88 -17.77
N PHE A 190 17.17 -22.14 -16.68
CA PHE A 190 17.61 -20.76 -16.56
C PHE A 190 19.03 -20.65 -16.01
N ASP A 191 19.74 -19.59 -16.40
CA ASP A 191 21.13 -19.34 -16.01
C ASP A 191 21.23 -18.72 -14.60
N ALA A 192 20.15 -18.11 -14.12
CA ALA A 192 19.98 -17.66 -12.73
C ALA A 192 18.49 -17.47 -12.40
N LEU A 193 18.17 -17.55 -11.10
CA LEU A 193 16.83 -17.34 -10.56
C LEU A 193 16.80 -16.12 -9.64
N VAL A 194 15.77 -15.28 -9.80
CA VAL A 194 15.41 -14.21 -8.86
C VAL A 194 14.23 -14.73 -8.04
N VAL A 195 14.49 -15.08 -6.78
CA VAL A 195 13.47 -15.64 -5.88
C VAL A 195 12.75 -14.50 -5.17
N LEU A 196 11.54 -14.17 -5.66
CA LEU A 196 10.72 -13.09 -5.10
C LEU A 196 9.98 -13.56 -3.85
N LEU A 197 10.29 -12.92 -2.73
CA LEU A 197 9.60 -13.06 -1.46
C LEU A 197 8.68 -11.85 -1.25
N ASP A 198 7.54 -12.10 -0.61
CA ASP A 198 6.69 -11.04 -0.04
C ASP A 198 6.90 -11.01 1.49
N ASN A 199 5.82 -10.82 2.25
CA ASN A 199 5.86 -10.80 3.71
C ASN A 199 6.14 -12.16 4.37
N ARG A 200 6.11 -13.25 3.61
CA ARG A 200 6.22 -14.62 4.11
C ARG A 200 7.20 -15.42 3.29
N PHE A 201 7.93 -16.30 3.96
CA PHE A 201 8.72 -17.36 3.33
C PHE A 201 7.83 -18.59 3.19
N THR A 202 7.78 -19.20 2.01
CA THR A 202 6.90 -20.34 1.74
C THR A 202 7.71 -21.63 1.55
N MET A 203 7.05 -22.78 1.64
CA MET A 203 7.68 -24.07 1.32
C MET A 203 8.15 -24.11 -0.13
N THR A 204 7.43 -23.44 -1.04
CA THR A 204 7.87 -23.28 -2.42
C THR A 204 9.21 -22.56 -2.49
N ASP A 205 9.40 -21.46 -1.75
CA ASP A 205 10.66 -20.71 -1.77
C ASP A 205 11.82 -21.57 -1.28
N ILE A 206 11.60 -22.34 -0.19
CA ILE A 206 12.58 -23.33 0.30
C ILE A 206 12.89 -24.37 -0.79
N ALA A 207 11.85 -24.91 -1.43
CA ALA A 207 12.00 -25.93 -2.47
C ALA A 207 12.76 -25.40 -3.68
N ILE A 208 12.47 -24.18 -4.14
CA ILE A 208 13.18 -23.52 -5.24
C ILE A 208 14.65 -23.35 -4.88
N LEU A 209 14.96 -22.79 -3.70
CA LEU A 209 16.34 -22.54 -3.27
C LEU A 209 17.14 -23.84 -3.08
N ARG A 210 16.50 -24.87 -2.51
CA ARG A 210 17.11 -26.18 -2.31
C ARG A 210 17.41 -26.85 -3.66
N ASN A 211 16.44 -26.84 -4.57
CA ASN A 211 16.61 -27.41 -5.90
C ASN A 211 17.66 -26.66 -6.70
N ALA A 212 17.58 -25.33 -6.75
CA ALA A 212 18.56 -24.53 -7.46
C ALA A 212 19.99 -24.79 -6.98
N ARG A 213 20.20 -24.96 -5.67
CA ARG A 213 21.49 -25.39 -5.11
C ARG A 213 21.93 -26.76 -5.64
N LEU A 214 21.03 -27.74 -5.72
CA LEU A 214 21.32 -29.06 -6.29
C LEU A 214 21.73 -28.97 -7.77
N PHE A 215 21.10 -28.08 -8.55
CA PHE A 215 21.42 -27.83 -9.95
C PHE A 215 22.60 -26.87 -10.17
N GLY A 216 23.18 -26.31 -9.11
CA GLY A 216 24.24 -25.30 -9.21
C GLY A 216 23.77 -23.97 -9.81
N ILE A 217 22.47 -23.68 -9.77
CA ILE A 217 21.88 -22.47 -10.35
C ILE A 217 21.95 -21.35 -9.31
N PRO A 218 22.57 -20.21 -9.65
CA PRO A 218 22.61 -19.03 -8.81
C PRO A 218 21.22 -18.50 -8.50
N CYS A 219 20.94 -18.22 -7.22
CA CYS A 219 19.69 -17.64 -6.76
C CYS A 219 19.93 -16.31 -6.06
N TYR A 220 19.05 -15.33 -6.32
CA TYR A 220 19.04 -14.04 -5.65
C TYR A 220 17.70 -13.89 -4.91
N ILE A 221 17.74 -13.84 -3.58
CA ILE A 221 16.54 -13.71 -2.76
C ILE A 221 16.17 -12.23 -2.70
N VAL A 222 14.98 -11.87 -3.17
CA VAL A 222 14.53 -10.48 -3.28
C VAL A 222 13.21 -10.31 -2.56
N ARG A 223 13.16 -9.46 -1.53
CA ARG A 223 11.92 -9.06 -0.88
C ARG A 223 11.36 -7.82 -1.55
N SER A 224 10.18 -7.96 -2.16
CA SER A 224 9.48 -6.86 -2.83
C SER A 224 8.63 -6.03 -1.86
N LYS A 225 7.98 -4.97 -2.37
CA LYS A 225 7.02 -4.11 -1.64
C LYS A 225 7.61 -3.44 -0.38
N ALA A 226 8.91 -3.14 -0.39
CA ALA A 226 9.59 -2.51 0.74
C ALA A 226 8.95 -1.18 1.17
N ASP A 227 8.40 -0.42 0.23
CA ASP A 227 7.68 0.84 0.48
C ASP A 227 6.41 0.65 1.30
N SER A 228 5.57 -0.33 0.94
CA SER A 228 4.36 -0.63 1.71
C SER A 228 4.72 -1.15 3.10
N HIS A 229 5.76 -1.97 3.21
CA HIS A 229 6.15 -2.52 4.50
C HIS A 229 6.79 -1.46 5.40
N LEU A 230 7.59 -0.54 4.83
CA LEU A 230 8.13 0.60 5.56
C LEU A 230 7.02 1.48 6.13
N LEU A 231 5.98 1.77 5.33
CA LEU A 231 4.82 2.55 5.80
C LEU A 231 4.07 1.85 6.93
N ASN A 232 3.89 0.53 6.85
CA ASN A 232 3.26 -0.24 7.92
C ASN A 232 4.07 -0.16 9.22
N VAL A 233 5.39 -0.33 9.14
CA VAL A 233 6.28 -0.20 10.29
C VAL A 233 6.26 1.22 10.87
N MET A 234 6.24 2.25 10.02
CA MET A 234 6.11 3.63 10.48
C MET A 234 4.80 3.85 11.23
N ARG A 235 3.69 3.32 10.73
CA ARG A 235 2.38 3.43 11.38
C ARG A 235 2.38 2.75 12.75
N ASP A 236 2.99 1.57 12.85
CA ASP A 236 3.15 0.85 14.13
C ASP A 236 4.03 1.62 15.12
N MET A 237 4.94 2.47 14.64
CA MET A 237 5.77 3.37 15.44
C MET A 237 5.07 4.71 15.78
N GLY A 238 3.79 4.88 15.44
CA GLY A 238 3.02 6.09 15.74
C GLY A 238 3.01 7.14 14.62
N TYR A 239 3.31 6.75 13.38
CA TYR A 239 3.12 7.66 12.23
C TYR A 239 1.63 7.80 11.89
N GLU A 240 1.08 9.00 12.07
CA GLU A 240 -0.27 9.40 11.67
C GLU A 240 -0.18 10.38 10.50
N SER A 241 -0.89 10.12 9.40
CA SER A 241 -0.79 10.90 8.16
C SER A 241 -1.33 12.32 8.27
N ASP A 242 -2.18 12.57 9.27
CA ASP A 242 -2.98 13.79 9.43
C ASP A 242 -2.42 14.72 10.51
N ASP A 243 -1.28 14.34 11.11
CA ASP A 243 -0.65 15.09 12.18
C ASP A 243 0.26 16.18 11.58
N GLU A 244 -0.32 17.34 11.26
CA GLU A 244 0.37 18.50 10.66
C GLU A 244 1.49 19.07 11.56
N GLU A 245 1.55 18.66 12.83
CA GLU A 245 2.60 19.04 13.80
C GLU A 245 3.89 18.22 13.68
N GLN A 246 3.92 17.13 12.90
CA GLN A 246 5.18 16.38 12.73
C GLN A 246 6.18 17.15 11.88
N ASP A 247 7.20 17.70 12.55
CA ASP A 247 8.31 18.34 11.86
C ASP A 247 9.03 17.35 10.92
N ALA A 248 9.62 17.89 9.84
CA ALA A 248 10.29 17.07 8.82
C ALA A 248 11.44 16.22 9.39
N GLN A 249 11.99 16.60 10.54
CA GLN A 249 13.08 15.92 11.23
C GLN A 249 12.60 14.66 11.96
N SER A 250 11.45 14.74 12.62
CA SER A 250 10.77 13.66 13.33
C SER A 250 10.32 12.60 12.34
N ARG A 251 9.75 13.02 11.22
CA ARG A 251 9.42 12.12 10.11
C ARG A 251 10.65 11.39 9.57
N ALA A 252 11.76 12.10 9.33
CA ALA A 252 12.98 11.48 8.85
C ALA A 252 13.59 10.49 9.87
N THR A 253 13.44 10.77 11.16
CA THR A 253 13.89 9.89 12.25
C THR A 253 13.05 8.62 12.31
N LEU A 254 11.72 8.75 12.19
CA LEU A 254 10.80 7.61 12.09
C LEU A 254 11.06 6.78 10.84
N GLU A 255 11.27 7.40 9.68
CA GLU A 255 11.62 6.71 8.43
C GLU A 255 12.92 5.92 8.58
N TYR A 256 13.93 6.48 9.27
CA TYR A 256 15.19 5.79 9.54
C TYR A 256 15.00 4.60 10.49
N ALA A 257 14.31 4.80 11.63
CA ALA A 257 14.05 3.73 12.59
C ALA A 257 13.22 2.60 11.98
N ALA A 258 12.19 2.94 11.21
CA ALA A 258 11.35 1.98 10.51
C ALA A 258 12.14 1.18 9.46
N ARG A 259 13.06 1.84 8.75
CA ARG A 259 13.96 1.18 7.79
C ARG A 259 14.89 0.19 8.48
N GLU A 260 15.56 0.61 9.55
CA GLU A 260 16.46 -0.27 10.31
C GLU A 260 15.71 -1.49 10.86
N HIS A 261 14.50 -1.28 11.39
CA HIS A 261 13.64 -2.36 11.86
C HIS A 261 13.22 -3.30 10.72
N LEU A 262 12.79 -2.76 9.57
CA LEU A 262 12.42 -3.53 8.39
C LEU A 262 13.57 -4.42 7.90
N VAL A 263 14.77 -3.83 7.75
CA VAL A 263 15.97 -4.53 7.28
C VAL A 263 16.35 -5.65 8.25
N SER A 264 16.44 -5.32 9.54
CA SER A 264 16.83 -6.27 10.58
C SER A 264 15.82 -7.41 10.72
N ALA A 265 14.52 -7.09 10.78
CA ALA A 265 13.46 -8.09 10.89
C ALA A 265 13.39 -8.99 9.65
N THR A 266 13.55 -8.43 8.45
CA THR A 266 13.58 -9.23 7.21
C THR A 266 14.76 -10.19 7.20
N TRP A 267 15.95 -9.68 7.51
CA TRP A 267 17.16 -10.49 7.52
C TRP A 267 17.08 -11.62 8.55
N GLN A 268 16.61 -11.32 9.77
CA GLN A 268 16.42 -12.32 10.82
C GLN A 268 15.45 -13.42 10.39
N ASN A 269 14.28 -13.04 9.85
CA ASN A 269 13.26 -14.00 9.41
C ASN A 269 13.78 -14.92 8.30
N VAL A 270 14.42 -14.37 7.28
CA VAL A 270 14.96 -15.19 6.18
C VAL A 270 16.09 -16.07 6.68
N ARG A 271 16.98 -15.55 7.53
CA ARG A 271 18.07 -16.33 8.12
C ARG A 271 17.55 -17.53 8.92
N ASP A 272 16.55 -17.32 9.76
CA ASP A 272 15.97 -18.39 10.59
C ASP A 272 15.26 -19.45 9.72
N ASN A 273 14.56 -19.03 8.67
CA ASN A 273 13.93 -19.94 7.72
C ASN A 273 14.95 -20.74 6.90
N LEU A 274 16.03 -20.11 6.43
CA LEU A 274 17.12 -20.80 5.74
C LEU A 274 17.84 -21.81 6.64
N ARG A 275 18.13 -21.43 7.89
CA ARG A 275 18.72 -22.33 8.89
C ARG A 275 17.82 -23.50 9.21
N GLY A 276 16.52 -23.24 9.42
CA GLY A 276 15.52 -24.30 9.62
C GLY A 276 15.50 -25.28 8.44
N ALA A 277 15.73 -24.78 7.22
CA ALA A 277 15.73 -25.58 6.00
C ALA A 277 17.07 -26.26 5.69
N ASN A 278 18.06 -26.10 6.56
CA ASN A 278 19.43 -26.60 6.37
C ASN A 278 20.06 -26.08 5.06
N LEU A 279 19.72 -24.84 4.68
CA LEU A 279 20.28 -24.11 3.56
C LEU A 279 21.37 -23.15 4.06
N PRO A 280 22.39 -22.85 3.24
CA PRO A 280 23.38 -21.83 3.60
C PRO A 280 22.70 -20.48 3.78
N GLU A 281 23.29 -19.64 4.65
CA GLU A 281 22.91 -18.24 4.71
C GLU A 281 23.19 -17.57 3.36
N GLN A 282 22.21 -16.80 2.89
CA GLN A 282 22.26 -16.07 1.62
C GLN A 282 21.81 -14.63 1.86
N ARG A 283 22.34 -13.70 1.05
CA ARG A 283 21.93 -12.30 1.09
C ARG A 283 20.50 -12.16 0.59
N VAL A 284 19.74 -11.31 1.28
CA VAL A 284 18.40 -10.88 0.87
C VAL A 284 18.51 -9.44 0.41
N TYR A 285 17.91 -9.13 -0.74
CA TYR A 285 17.82 -7.77 -1.26
C TYR A 285 16.42 -7.23 -1.00
N ILE A 286 16.31 -6.11 -0.31
CA ILE A 286 15.02 -5.47 -0.04
C ILE A 286 14.80 -4.37 -1.07
N VAL A 287 13.72 -4.48 -1.85
CA VAL A 287 13.47 -3.57 -2.98
C VAL A 287 12.04 -3.02 -2.98
N SER A 288 11.90 -1.78 -3.42
CA SER A 288 10.62 -1.20 -3.81
C SER A 288 10.53 -1.07 -5.32
N ASN A 289 9.33 -1.26 -5.89
CA ASN A 289 9.09 -1.11 -7.33
C ASN A 289 9.46 0.31 -7.82
N SER A 290 9.10 1.33 -7.03
CA SER A 290 9.28 2.74 -7.38
C SER A 290 10.75 3.16 -7.49
N THR A 291 11.58 2.76 -6.53
CA THR A 291 13.02 2.96 -6.52
C THR A 291 13.68 2.08 -7.58
N MET A 292 13.21 0.85 -7.77
CA MET A 292 13.78 -0.07 -8.74
C MET A 292 13.66 0.44 -10.18
N PHE A 293 12.49 0.98 -10.54
CA PHE A 293 12.27 1.62 -11.84
C PHE A 293 13.19 2.84 -12.06
N SER A 294 13.43 3.63 -11.02
CA SER A 294 14.27 4.83 -11.12
C SER A 294 15.74 4.47 -11.31
N VAL A 295 16.23 3.44 -10.60
CA VAL A 295 17.61 2.95 -10.72
C VAL A 295 17.83 2.31 -12.09
N THR A 296 16.90 1.49 -12.59
CA THR A 296 17.01 0.88 -13.94
C THR A 296 17.03 1.91 -15.07
N LYS A 297 16.32 3.03 -14.93
CA LYS A 297 16.33 4.13 -15.92
C LYS A 297 17.52 5.09 -15.79
N GLY A 298 18.37 4.92 -14.77
CA GLY A 298 19.49 5.84 -14.50
C GLY A 298 19.05 7.24 -14.02
N ASN A 299 17.78 7.42 -13.66
CA ASN A 299 17.19 8.70 -13.28
C ASN A 299 16.98 8.77 -11.77
N VAL A 300 18.06 8.68 -11.00
CA VAL A 300 18.01 8.74 -9.53
C VAL A 300 18.12 10.19 -9.06
N THR A 301 17.01 10.73 -8.55
CA THR A 301 17.02 12.05 -7.89
C THR A 301 17.57 11.95 -6.46
N THR A 302 18.06 13.06 -5.89
CA THR A 302 18.55 13.11 -4.50
C THR A 302 17.51 12.64 -3.47
N LYS A 303 16.21 12.88 -3.74
CA LYS A 303 15.12 12.42 -2.87
C LYS A 303 14.92 10.90 -2.98
N MET A 304 15.06 10.33 -4.18
CA MET A 304 14.95 8.88 -4.39
C MET A 304 16.17 8.13 -3.89
N ALA A 305 17.36 8.73 -3.96
CA ALA A 305 18.58 8.15 -3.40
C ALA A 305 18.45 7.83 -1.90
N LYS A 306 17.72 8.65 -1.14
CA LYS A 306 17.41 8.40 0.28
C LYS A 306 16.43 7.24 0.51
N LYS A 307 15.64 6.88 -0.51
CA LYS A 307 14.64 5.82 -0.44
C LYS A 307 15.19 4.45 -0.85
N ILE A 308 16.27 4.41 -1.63
CA ILE A 308 16.96 3.18 -2.03
C ILE A 308 17.39 2.41 -0.78
N ILE A 309 17.16 1.09 -0.76
CA ILE A 309 17.57 0.15 0.28
C ILE A 309 18.70 -0.73 -0.27
N ASP A 310 18.37 -1.71 -1.12
CA ASP A 310 19.32 -2.63 -1.75
C ASP A 310 19.21 -2.64 -3.28
N GLU A 311 18.39 -1.78 -3.91
CA GLU A 311 18.11 -1.86 -5.35
C GLU A 311 19.37 -1.72 -6.21
N PHE A 312 20.30 -0.87 -5.79
CA PHE A 312 21.55 -0.66 -6.51
C PHE A 312 22.48 -1.86 -6.39
N GLU A 313 22.66 -2.36 -5.16
CA GLU A 313 23.45 -3.55 -4.86
C GLU A 313 22.89 -4.79 -5.55
N PHE A 314 21.56 -4.94 -5.56
CA PHE A 314 20.86 -6.03 -6.23
C PHE A 314 21.19 -6.07 -7.71
N LEU A 315 20.99 -4.97 -8.44
CA LEU A 315 21.32 -4.94 -9.87
C LEU A 315 22.80 -5.10 -10.14
N ARG A 316 23.65 -4.48 -9.32
CA ARG A 316 25.11 -4.59 -9.47
C ARG A 316 25.56 -6.03 -9.33
N ASP A 317 25.08 -6.73 -8.29
CA ASP A 317 25.47 -8.10 -8.01
C ASP A 317 24.85 -9.06 -9.05
N LEU A 318 23.56 -8.90 -9.36
CA LEU A 318 22.84 -9.70 -10.36
C LEU A 318 23.46 -9.61 -11.75
N LEU A 319 23.57 -8.40 -12.29
CA LEU A 319 24.06 -8.17 -13.64
C LEU A 319 25.58 -8.37 -13.70
N GLY A 320 26.31 -7.93 -12.68
CA GLY A 320 27.76 -8.09 -12.58
C GLY A 320 28.17 -9.56 -12.58
N ASP A 321 27.47 -10.43 -11.84
CA ASP A 321 27.76 -11.85 -11.83
C ASP A 321 27.35 -12.54 -13.14
N ALA A 322 26.27 -12.11 -13.79
CA ALA A 322 25.91 -12.60 -15.11
C ALA A 322 26.98 -12.24 -16.16
N TYR A 323 27.50 -11.01 -16.13
CA TYR A 323 28.62 -10.59 -16.99
C TYR A 323 29.89 -11.43 -16.75
N LYS A 324 30.26 -11.67 -15.49
CA LYS A 324 31.43 -12.50 -15.14
C LYS A 324 31.28 -13.95 -15.62
N ARG A 325 30.10 -14.55 -15.42
CA ARG A 325 29.84 -15.94 -15.82
C ARG A 325 29.86 -16.09 -17.33
N ARG A 326 29.35 -15.12 -18.08
CA ARG A 326 29.47 -15.08 -19.54
C ARG A 326 30.94 -14.97 -20.00
N GLY A 327 31.71 -14.06 -19.41
CA GLY A 327 33.14 -13.89 -19.74
C GLY A 327 34.04 -15.07 -19.32
N GLY A 328 33.59 -15.88 -18.36
CA GLY A 328 34.25 -17.12 -17.96
C GLY A 328 34.07 -18.27 -18.95
N VAL A 329 32.92 -18.32 -19.65
CA VAL A 329 32.62 -19.35 -20.65
C VAL A 329 33.51 -19.22 -21.89
N GLU A 330 33.86 -17.99 -22.32
CA GLU A 330 34.81 -17.76 -23.43
C GLU A 330 36.24 -18.22 -23.11
N LYS A 331 36.65 -18.27 -21.83
CA LYS A 331 37.99 -18.73 -21.45
C LYS A 331 38.10 -20.25 -21.32
N ALA A 332 37.00 -20.95 -21.02
CA ALA A 332 36.99 -22.40 -20.85
C ALA A 332 37.06 -23.17 -22.19
N THR A 333 36.62 -22.57 -23.29
CA THR A 333 36.66 -23.17 -24.63
C THR A 333 37.99 -22.98 -25.37
N GLY A 334 38.93 -22.21 -24.80
CA GLY A 334 40.23 -21.90 -25.40
C GLY A 334 41.41 -22.83 -25.03
N SER A 335 41.19 -23.86 -24.19
CA SER A 335 42.25 -24.80 -23.82
C SER A 335 41.88 -26.24 -24.19
N SER A 336 41.78 -26.49 -25.49
CA SER A 336 41.97 -27.85 -26.03
C SER A 336 43.43 -27.97 -26.45
N THR A 337 44.29 -28.34 -25.49
CA THR A 337 45.66 -28.74 -25.78
C THR A 337 45.62 -30.03 -26.59
N THR A 338 46.00 -29.91 -27.87
CA THR A 338 46.40 -31.02 -28.73
C THR A 338 47.52 -31.81 -28.04
N VAL A 339 47.22 -33.05 -27.68
CA VAL A 339 48.23 -34.06 -27.35
C VAL A 339 48.38 -34.94 -28.58
N VAL A 340 49.54 -34.85 -29.23
CA VAL A 340 50.16 -35.95 -29.98
C VAL A 340 51.51 -36.18 -29.35
#